data_AF-A0A6B9FKR5-F1
#
_entry.id   AF-A0A6B9FKR5-F1
#
_cell.length_a   1.000
_cell.length_b   1.000
_cell.length_c   1.000
_cell.angle_alpha   90.00
_cell.angle_beta   90.00
_cell.angle_gamma   90.00
#
_symmetry.space_group_name_H-M   'P 1'
#
loop_
_entity.id
_entity.type
_entity.pdbx_description
1 polymer ?
#
loop_
_entity_poly.entity_id
_entity_poly.type
_entity_poly.pdbx_seq_one_letter_code
_entity_poly.pdbx_strand_id
1 'polypeptide(L)'
;MWGDHSYSEPPAGAVTCLSCGLVSIGMTRAETEARVARVNSRLLPGEEPIGLDYFTCCRAPRYRPARIGDVPDGATMGYVLAEGV
;
A
#
# COMPACT_ATOMS: atom_id res chain seq x y z
N MET A 1 23.78 -7.49 -18.34
CA MET A 1 24.11 -7.44 -16.91
C MET A 1 22.80 -7.34 -16.15
N TRP A 2 22.28 -8.45 -15.63
CA TRP A 2 21.21 -8.38 -14.64
C TRP A 2 21.92 -8.08 -13.33
N GLY A 3 21.78 -6.85 -12.84
CA GLY A 3 22.34 -6.48 -11.55
C GLY A 3 21.77 -7.39 -10.48
N ASP A 4 22.60 -7.79 -9.52
CA ASP A 4 22.17 -8.51 -8.32
C ASP A 4 21.10 -7.66 -7.62
N HIS A 5 19.83 -7.94 -7.91
CA HIS A 5 18.72 -7.37 -7.16
C HIS A 5 18.71 -8.10 -5.83
N SER A 6 19.30 -7.48 -4.81
CA SER A 6 19.05 -7.87 -3.44
C SER A 6 17.60 -7.53 -3.09
N TYR A 7 16.94 -8.45 -2.42
CA TYR A 7 15.56 -8.33 -2.00
C TYR A 7 15.52 -8.25 -0.48
N SER A 8 14.80 -7.27 0.02
CA SER A 8 14.60 -7.10 1.44
C SER A 8 13.53 -8.08 1.95
N GLU A 9 13.66 -8.51 3.20
CA GLU A 9 12.54 -9.13 3.90
C GLU A 9 11.37 -8.15 3.93
N PRO A 10 10.17 -8.54 3.45
CA PRO A 10 9.02 -7.67 3.51
C PRO A 10 8.70 -7.32 4.97
N PRO A 11 8.43 -6.05 5.28
CA PRO A 11 8.02 -5.69 6.63
C PRO A 11 6.68 -6.36 6.97
N ALA A 12 6.42 -6.51 8.27
CA ALA A 12 5.15 -7.07 8.74
C ALA A 12 3.96 -6.28 8.18
N GLY A 13 2.95 -7.01 7.67
CA GLY A 13 1.79 -6.42 7.03
C GLY A 13 2.00 -5.96 5.58
N ALA A 14 3.19 -6.18 4.99
CA ALA A 14 3.38 -5.95 3.57
C ALA A 14 2.54 -6.91 2.72
N VAL A 15 1.91 -6.36 1.69
CA VAL A 15 1.07 -7.07 0.73
C VAL A 15 1.52 -6.80 -0.69
N THR A 16 1.40 -7.81 -1.54
CA THR A 16 1.65 -7.69 -2.98
C THR A 16 0.33 -7.70 -3.72
N CYS A 17 0.08 -6.68 -4.54
CA CYS A 17 -1.05 -6.66 -5.44
C CYS A 17 -0.79 -7.61 -6.61
N LEU A 18 -1.60 -8.67 -6.73
CA LEU A 18 -1.51 -9.64 -7.82
C LEU A 18 -1.98 -9.05 -9.17
N SER A 19 -2.62 -7.89 -9.18
CA SER A 19 -3.08 -7.23 -10.40
C SER A 19 -1.97 -6.45 -11.10
N CYS A 20 -1.07 -5.81 -10.35
CA CYS A 20 -0.01 -4.95 -10.89
C CYS A 20 1.41 -5.31 -10.42
N GLY A 21 1.56 -6.23 -9.46
CA GLY A 21 2.84 -6.65 -8.91
C GLY A 21 3.45 -5.69 -7.87
N LEU A 22 2.82 -4.55 -7.59
CA LEU A 22 3.33 -3.59 -6.62
C LEU A 22 3.21 -4.12 -5.18
N VAL A 23 4.21 -3.80 -4.36
CA VAL A 23 4.20 -4.05 -2.92
C VAL A 23 3.81 -2.79 -2.17
N SER A 24 3.00 -2.96 -1.13
CA SER A 24 2.51 -1.88 -0.26
C SER A 24 2.31 -2.42 1.15
N ILE A 25 2.11 -1.54 2.12
CA ILE A 25 1.71 -1.91 3.47
C ILE A 25 0.20 -2.00 3.51
N GLY A 26 -0.32 -3.19 3.86
CA GLY A 26 -1.74 -3.42 4.04
C GLY A 26 -2.25 -2.75 5.32
N MET A 27 -3.38 -2.07 5.20
CA MET A 27 -4.10 -1.47 6.31
C MET A 27 -5.50 -2.08 6.40
N THR A 28 -5.97 -2.23 7.63
CA THR A 28 -7.39 -2.49 7.93
C THR A 28 -8.26 -1.30 7.52
N ARG A 29 -9.58 -1.50 7.43
CA ARG A 29 -10.50 -0.38 7.21
C ARG A 29 -10.41 0.67 8.31
N ALA A 30 -10.33 0.26 9.57
CA ALA A 30 -10.22 1.20 10.69
C ALA A 30 -8.96 2.07 10.61
N GLU A 31 -7.81 1.47 10.26
CA GLU A 31 -6.57 2.21 10.04
C GLU A 31 -6.67 3.16 8.84
N THR A 32 -7.32 2.72 7.77
CA THR A 32 -7.54 3.52 6.57
C THR A 32 -8.46 4.71 6.85
N GLU A 33 -9.54 4.51 7.61
CA GLU A 33 -10.44 5.59 8.05
C GLU A 33 -9.70 6.62 8.91
N ALA A 34 -8.87 6.17 9.86
CA ALA A 34 -8.02 7.06 10.66
C ALA A 34 -7.00 7.83 9.81
N ARG A 35 -6.46 7.19 8.77
CA ARG A 35 -5.52 7.80 7.82
C ARG A 35 -6.21 8.85 6.96
N VAL A 36 -7.38 8.53 6.41
CA VAL A 36 -8.22 9.47 5.65
C VAL A 36 -8.56 10.69 6.51
N ALA A 37 -9.00 10.49 7.75
CA ALA A 37 -9.30 11.60 8.67
C ALA A 37 -8.06 12.50 8.90
N ARG A 38 -6.88 11.90 9.07
CA ARG A 38 -5.62 12.63 9.24
C ARG A 38 -5.19 13.41 7.99
N VAL A 39 -5.43 12.87 6.80
CA VAL A 39 -5.13 13.58 5.54
C VAL A 39 -6.13 14.70 5.34
N ASN A 40 -7.42 14.41 5.50
CA ASN A 40 -8.50 15.40 5.34
C ASN A 40 -8.39 16.55 6.35
N SER A 41 -7.87 16.31 7.56
CA SER A 41 -7.64 17.37 8.55
C SER A 41 -6.54 18.37 8.17
N ARG A 42 -5.77 18.09 7.11
CA ARG A 42 -4.66 18.92 6.61
C ARG A 42 -4.99 19.59 5.28
N LEU A 43 -6.21 19.42 4.77
CA LEU A 43 -6.63 20.01 3.52
C LEU A 43 -6.68 21.53 3.62
N LEU A 44 -6.25 22.17 2.53
CA LEU A 44 -6.38 23.61 2.36
C LEU A 44 -7.82 23.96 1.95
N PRO A 45 -8.26 25.22 2.19
CA PRO A 45 -9.56 25.67 1.72
C PRO A 45 -9.72 25.47 0.20
N GLY A 46 -10.76 24.73 -0.20
CA GLY A 46 -11.07 24.44 -1.59
C GLY A 46 -10.57 23.08 -2.11
N GLU A 47 -9.81 22.32 -1.31
CA GLU A 47 -9.44 20.95 -1.65
C GLU A 47 -10.57 19.97 -1.33
N GLU A 48 -10.77 18.98 -2.20
CA GLU A 48 -11.78 17.94 -1.99
C GLU A 48 -11.29 16.87 -0.99
N PRO A 49 -12.16 16.41 -0.07
CA PRO A 49 -11.81 15.34 0.84
C PRO A 49 -11.56 14.03 0.11
N ILE A 50 -10.53 13.30 0.54
CA ILE A 50 -10.27 11.96 0.01
C ILE A 50 -11.15 10.92 0.72
N GLY A 51 -11.54 9.89 -0.03
CA GLY A 51 -12.23 8.71 0.48
C GLY A 51 -11.29 7.54 0.73
N LEU A 52 -11.86 6.39 1.14
CA LEU A 52 -11.09 5.15 1.34
C LEU A 52 -10.53 4.59 0.03
N ASP A 53 -11.20 4.88 -1.09
CA ASP A 53 -10.79 4.52 -2.44
C ASP A 53 -9.44 5.12 -2.84
N TYR A 54 -9.05 6.25 -2.24
CA TYR A 54 -7.72 6.83 -2.40
C TYR A 54 -6.60 5.87 -2.01
N PHE A 55 -6.85 4.96 -1.06
CA PHE A 55 -5.91 3.94 -0.61
C PHE A 55 -6.07 2.60 -1.34
N THR A 56 -6.71 2.56 -2.51
CA THR A 56 -6.79 1.34 -3.32
C THR A 56 -5.67 1.29 -4.35
N CYS A 57 -4.97 0.14 -4.45
CA CYS A 57 -3.86 -0.01 -5.39
C CYS A 57 -4.34 -0.07 -6.85
N CYS A 58 -5.42 -0.81 -7.09
CA CYS A 58 -6.05 -0.99 -8.39
C CYS A 58 -7.56 -0.94 -8.18
N ARG A 59 -8.35 -0.83 -9.27
CA ARG A 59 -9.82 -0.78 -9.19
C ARG A 59 -10.45 -2.00 -8.51
N ALA A 60 -9.84 -3.19 -8.68
CA ALA A 60 -10.26 -4.44 -8.05
C ALA A 60 -9.02 -5.26 -7.66
N PRO A 61 -8.29 -4.82 -6.61
CA PRO A 61 -7.01 -5.41 -6.28
C PRO A 61 -7.21 -6.77 -5.62
N ARG A 62 -6.33 -7.71 -5.93
CA ARG A 62 -6.20 -8.98 -5.21
C ARG A 62 -4.87 -8.96 -4.50
N TYR A 63 -4.90 -8.99 -3.18
CA TYR A 63 -3.69 -8.94 -2.37
C TYR A 63 -3.34 -10.33 -1.85
N ARG A 64 -2.04 -10.54 -1.61
CA ARG A 64 -1.50 -11.63 -0.81
C ARG A 64 -0.43 -11.07 0.13
N PRO A 65 -0.06 -11.77 1.20
CA PRO A 65 1.14 -11.43 1.96
C PRO A 65 2.36 -11.35 1.04
N ALA A 66 3.17 -10.31 1.21
CA ALA A 66 4.43 -10.16 0.50
C ALA A 66 5.43 -11.22 1.01
N ARG A 67 6.31 -11.67 0.12
CA ARG A 67 7.40 -12.63 0.42
C ARG A 67 8.73 -12.08 -0.06
N ILE A 68 9.82 -12.67 0.43
CA ILE A 68 11.18 -12.39 -0.07
C ILE A 68 11.17 -12.57 -1.60
N GLY A 69 11.71 -11.57 -2.32
CA GLY A 69 11.65 -11.51 -3.78
C GLY A 69 10.59 -10.53 -4.34
N ASP A 70 9.63 -10.09 -3.53
CA ASP A 70 8.63 -9.11 -3.97
C ASP A 70 9.09 -7.65 -3.76
N VAL A 71 9.99 -7.41 -2.80
CA VAL A 71 10.46 -6.08 -2.40
C VAL A 71 11.89 -5.87 -2.87
N PRO A 72 12.12 -5.17 -4.01
CA PRO A 72 13.45 -4.74 -4.37
C PRO A 72 14.05 -3.87 -3.26
N ASP A 73 15.35 -4.01 -3.02
CA ASP A 73 16.03 -3.14 -2.05
C ASP A 73 15.85 -1.65 -2.40
N GLY A 74 15.54 -0.86 -1.37
CA GLY A 74 15.26 0.57 -1.52
C GLY A 74 13.88 0.90 -2.10
N ALA A 75 13.00 -0.08 -2.30
CA ALA A 75 11.64 0.19 -2.76
C ALA A 75 10.85 1.04 -1.75
N THR A 76 10.20 2.08 -2.23
CA THR A 76 9.26 2.87 -1.43
C THR A 76 7.89 2.18 -1.43
N MET A 77 7.37 1.86 -0.25
CA MET A 77 6.07 1.24 -0.10
C MET A 77 5.00 2.29 0.23
N GLY A 78 3.92 2.29 -0.55
CA GLY A 78 2.69 3.00 -0.21
C GLY A 78 1.86 2.25 0.81
N TYR A 79 0.79 2.89 1.29
CA TYR A 79 -0.21 2.24 2.14
C TYR A 79 -1.45 1.93 1.31
N VAL A 80 -2.02 0.75 1.50
CA VAL A 80 -3.23 0.33 0.78
C VAL A 80 -4.25 -0.29 1.73
N LEU A 81 -5.53 -0.07 1.44
CA LEU A 81 -6.62 -0.78 2.09
C LEU A 81 -6.57 -2.24 1.62
N ALA A 82 -6.22 -3.14 2.53
CA ALA A 82 -6.09 -4.58 2.29
C ALA A 82 -6.55 -5.32 3.54
N GLU A 83 -7.87 -5.57 3.64
CA GLU A 83 -8.47 -6.27 4.77
C GLU A 83 -8.43 -7.78 4.58
N GLY A 84 -8.04 -8.52 5.63
CA GLY A 84 -8.15 -9.98 5.68
C GLY A 84 -7.15 -10.74 4.81
N VAL A 85 -5.98 -10.15 4.56
CA VAL A 85 -4.87 -10.74 3.78
C VAL A 85 -3.84 -11.39 4.70
#